data_AF-W2C7Q3-F1
#
_entry.id   AF-W2C7Q3-F1
#
_cell.length_a   1.000
_cell.length_b   1.000
_cell.length_c   1.000
_cell.angle_alpha   90.00
_cell.angle_beta   90.00
_cell.angle_gamma   90.00
#
_symmetry.space_group_name_H-M   'P 1'
#
loop_
_entity.id
_entity.type
_entity.pdbx_description
1 polymer ?
#
loop_
_entity_poly.entity_id
_entity_poly.type
_entity_poly.pdbx_seq_one_letter_code
_entity_poly.pdbx_strand_id
1 'polypeptide(L)'
;GCTHACKYCYASFMKRFTGHKEEWGTFLDVKHWPAIKNPKKYAGQRVVIGSVTDGYNPEEATFRRTRKLLEELKDSDAEILICTKSDLVLRDLDLLRQMKKVTVSWSVNTLDETFRADMDKAVSIE
;
A
#
# COMPACT_ATOMS: atom_id res chain seq x y z
N GLY A 1 -9.44 -0.25 6.28
CA GLY A 1 -8.39 -0.03 7.31
C GLY A 1 -6.99 -0.45 6.85
N CYS A 2 -6.08 -0.72 7.80
CA CYS A 2 -4.67 -1.11 7.56
C CYS A 2 -4.22 -2.08 8.67
N THR A 3 -3.87 -3.32 8.33
CA THR A 3 -3.66 -4.43 9.28
C THR A 3 -2.23 -4.50 9.82
N HIS A 4 -1.32 -3.64 9.34
CA HIS A 4 -0.07 -3.36 10.05
C HIS A 4 -0.28 -2.84 11.48
N ALA A 5 -1.47 -2.28 11.77
CA ALA A 5 -1.94 -1.96 13.12
C ALA A 5 -0.96 -1.11 13.95
N CYS A 6 -0.20 -0.21 13.31
CA CYS A 6 0.80 0.60 14.00
C CYS A 6 0.16 1.41 15.13
N LYS A 7 0.65 1.26 16.37
CA LYS A 7 0.15 2.02 17.54
C LYS A 7 0.29 3.54 17.36
N TYR A 8 1.26 3.96 16.55
CA TYR A 8 1.56 5.37 16.23
C TYR A 8 0.87 5.87 14.94
N CYS A 9 -0.08 5.11 14.37
CA CYS A 9 -0.66 5.44 13.08
C CYS A 9 -1.58 6.67 13.15
N TYR A 10 -1.24 7.74 12.41
CA TYR A 10 -2.12 8.91 12.30
C TYR A 10 -3.46 8.59 11.62
N ALA A 11 -3.51 7.57 10.74
CA ALA A 11 -4.72 7.19 10.04
C ALA A 11 -5.78 6.54 10.95
N SER A 12 -5.42 6.17 12.18
CA SER A 12 -6.38 5.76 13.21
C SER A 12 -7.46 6.82 13.43
N PHE A 13 -7.10 8.11 13.35
CA PHE A 13 -8.03 9.22 13.40
C PHE A 13 -9.00 9.24 12.22
N MET A 14 -8.55 8.84 11.02
CA MET A 14 -9.38 8.82 9.81
C MET A 14 -10.52 7.80 9.90
N LYS A 15 -10.41 6.78 10.79
CA LYS A 15 -11.49 5.80 11.06
C LYS A 15 -12.84 6.48 11.32
N ARG A 16 -12.86 7.65 11.98
CA ARG A 16 -14.11 8.37 12.29
C ARG A 16 -14.95 8.75 11.06
N PHE A 17 -14.34 8.81 9.88
CA PHE A 17 -15.00 9.13 8.61
C PHE A 17 -15.44 7.90 7.82
N THR A 18 -15.14 6.70 8.31
CA THR A 18 -15.35 5.45 7.57
C THR A 18 -16.57 4.65 8.02
N GLY A 19 -17.12 4.95 9.20
CA GLY A 19 -18.25 4.23 9.78
C GLY A 19 -17.88 2.93 10.51
N HIS A 20 -16.61 2.50 10.46
CA HIS A 20 -16.12 1.34 11.24
C HIS A 20 -16.12 1.62 12.73
N LYS A 21 -16.55 0.62 13.50
CA LYS A 21 -16.52 0.62 14.98
C LYS A 21 -15.36 -0.22 15.52
N GLU A 22 -14.89 -1.19 14.74
CA GLU A 22 -13.80 -2.12 15.01
C GLU A 22 -12.48 -1.40 15.32
N GLU A 23 -11.69 -1.92 16.25
CA GLU A 23 -10.41 -1.33 16.64
C GLU A 23 -9.47 -1.05 15.44
N TRP A 24 -8.66 0.00 15.54
CA TRP A 24 -7.70 0.30 14.46
C TRP A 24 -6.73 -0.85 14.30
N GLY A 25 -6.50 -1.29 13.06
CA GLY A 25 -5.65 -2.44 12.77
C GLY A 25 -6.37 -3.78 12.68
N THR A 26 -7.66 -3.86 13.00
CA THR A 26 -8.42 -5.12 12.95
C THR A 26 -9.37 -5.22 11.76
N PHE A 27 -9.45 -4.19 10.92
CA PHE A 27 -10.32 -4.16 9.75
C PHE A 27 -9.57 -3.71 8.49
N LEU A 28 -10.00 -4.24 7.35
CA LEU A 28 -9.52 -3.86 6.02
C LEU A 28 -10.68 -3.92 5.03
N ASP A 29 -10.77 -2.91 4.18
CA ASP A 29 -11.81 -2.82 3.16
C ASP A 29 -11.16 -3.04 1.81
N VAL A 30 -11.57 -4.10 1.14
CA VAL A 30 -11.06 -4.42 -0.19
C VAL A 30 -11.68 -3.43 -1.18
N LYS A 31 -10.83 -2.67 -1.86
CA LYS A 31 -11.28 -1.68 -2.84
C LYS A 31 -11.64 -2.38 -4.15
N HIS A 32 -12.85 -2.12 -4.64
CA HIS A 32 -13.32 -2.54 -5.95
C HIS A 32 -13.57 -1.31 -6.82
N TRP A 33 -13.13 -1.37 -8.08
CA TRP A 33 -13.31 -0.30 -9.06
C TRP A 33 -13.57 -0.91 -10.45
N PRO A 34 -14.26 -0.18 -11.35
CA PRO A 34 -14.33 -0.57 -12.75
C PRO A 34 -12.96 -0.45 -13.41
N ALA A 35 -12.62 -1.37 -14.31
CA ALA A 35 -11.33 -1.38 -14.97
C ALA A 35 -11.01 -0.04 -15.65
N ILE A 36 -9.77 0.43 -15.49
CA ILE A 36 -9.29 1.67 -16.12
C ILE A 36 -9.20 1.46 -17.65
N LYS A 37 -10.17 2.01 -18.39
CA LYS A 37 -10.22 1.87 -19.86
C LYS A 37 -9.22 2.76 -20.60
N ASN A 38 -8.82 3.89 -20.02
CA ASN A 38 -7.89 4.84 -20.62
C ASN A 38 -6.76 5.19 -19.63
N PRO A 39 -5.74 4.33 -19.51
CA PRO A 39 -4.63 4.57 -18.59
C PRO A 39 -3.80 5.81 -18.98
N LYS A 40 -3.76 6.18 -20.27
CA LYS A 40 -3.06 7.39 -20.74
C LYS A 40 -3.61 8.69 -20.16
N LYS A 41 -4.80 8.68 -19.56
CA LYS A 41 -5.32 9.82 -18.79
C LYS A 41 -4.36 10.22 -17.65
N TYR A 42 -3.60 9.29 -17.10
CA TYR A 42 -2.67 9.53 -15.99
C TYR A 42 -1.25 9.89 -16.44
N ALA A 43 -1.00 10.04 -17.75
CA ALA A 43 0.32 10.38 -18.27
C ALA A 43 0.85 11.67 -17.64
N GLY A 44 2.08 11.62 -17.11
CA GLY A 44 2.73 12.75 -16.45
C GLY A 44 2.18 13.10 -15.07
N GLN A 45 1.14 12.42 -14.58
CA GLN A 45 0.63 12.58 -13.22
C GLN A 45 1.35 11.64 -12.25
N ARG A 46 1.42 12.04 -10.98
CA ARG A 46 1.94 11.20 -9.90
C ARG A 46 0.81 10.47 -9.19
N VAL A 47 0.86 9.14 -9.19
CA VAL A 47 -0.07 8.25 -8.47
C VAL A 47 0.62 7.77 -7.20
N VAL A 48 0.07 8.13 -6.04
CA VAL A 48 0.59 7.73 -4.73
C VAL A 48 -0.25 6.58 -4.18
N ILE A 49 0.38 5.42 -3.99
CA ILE A 49 -0.19 4.23 -3.37
C ILE A 49 0.38 4.15 -1.96
N GLY A 50 -0.48 3.94 -0.95
CA GLY A 50 -0.02 3.90 0.45
C GLY A 50 -0.08 5.25 1.17
N SER A 51 -0.87 6.21 0.68
CA SER A 51 -0.92 7.57 1.26
C SER A 51 -1.63 7.66 2.62
N VAL A 52 -2.54 6.74 2.95
CA VAL A 52 -3.28 6.71 4.24
C VAL A 52 -3.24 5.32 4.85
N THR A 53 -3.50 4.30 4.02
CA THR A 53 -3.43 2.89 4.38
C THR A 53 -2.49 2.19 3.42
N ASP A 54 -1.75 1.19 3.90
CA ASP A 54 -0.77 0.48 3.08
C ASP A 54 -1.44 -0.25 1.89
N GLY A 55 -0.78 -0.22 0.72
CA GLY A 55 -1.23 -0.97 -0.46
C GLY A 55 -0.84 -2.45 -0.44
N TYR A 56 0.08 -2.83 0.44
CA TYR A 56 0.67 -4.16 0.54
C TYR A 56 0.50 -4.76 1.93
N ASN A 57 -0.65 -4.50 2.58
CA ASN A 57 -1.08 -5.26 3.76
C ASN A 57 -1.04 -6.78 3.47
N PRO A 58 -0.88 -7.65 4.48
CA PRO A 58 -0.84 -9.10 4.30
C PRO A 58 -1.98 -9.68 3.43
N GLU A 59 -3.18 -9.12 3.54
CA GLU A 59 -4.36 -9.53 2.77
C GLU A 59 -4.22 -9.32 1.24
N GLU A 60 -3.33 -8.42 0.82
CA GLU A 60 -3.02 -8.19 -0.60
C GLU A 60 -2.39 -9.44 -1.26
N ALA A 61 -1.81 -10.37 -0.50
CA ALA A 61 -1.34 -11.66 -1.01
C ALA A 61 -2.48 -12.46 -1.66
N THR A 62 -3.69 -12.33 -1.12
CA THR A 62 -4.92 -13.00 -1.58
C THR A 62 -5.69 -12.13 -2.57
N PHE A 63 -5.97 -10.86 -2.24
CA PHE A 63 -6.89 -10.04 -3.04
C PHE A 63 -6.26 -9.42 -4.29
N ARG A 64 -4.93 -9.23 -4.31
CA ARG A 64 -4.16 -8.73 -5.46
C ARG A 64 -4.72 -7.45 -6.10
N ARG A 65 -5.28 -6.55 -5.29
CA ARG A 65 -5.89 -5.31 -5.77
C ARG A 65 -4.82 -4.32 -6.19
N THR A 66 -3.79 -4.13 -5.38
CA THR A 66 -2.66 -3.26 -5.74
C THR A 66 -1.97 -3.78 -6.99
N ARG A 67 -1.76 -5.10 -7.10
CA ARG A 67 -1.24 -5.70 -8.34
C ARG A 67 -2.13 -5.40 -9.55
N LYS A 68 -3.45 -5.61 -9.43
CA LYS A 68 -4.40 -5.30 -10.52
C LYS A 68 -4.34 -3.83 -10.92
N LEU A 69 -4.21 -2.91 -9.97
CA LEU A 69 -4.05 -1.48 -10.26
C LEU A 69 -2.76 -1.23 -11.06
N LEU A 70 -1.65 -1.87 -10.67
CA LEU A 70 -0.39 -1.76 -11.39
C LEU A 70 -0.48 -2.33 -12.81
N GLU A 71 -1.17 -3.46 -13.01
CA GLU A 71 -1.45 -4.03 -14.33
C GLU A 71 -2.24 -3.06 -15.22
N GLU A 72 -3.24 -2.39 -14.66
CA GLU A 72 -4.05 -1.39 -15.36
C GLU A 72 -3.27 -0.10 -15.66
N LEU A 73 -2.28 0.25 -14.84
CA LEU A 73 -1.48 1.47 -14.97
C LEU A 73 -0.16 1.28 -15.74
N LYS A 74 0.25 0.06 -16.08
CA LYS A 74 1.57 -0.21 -16.71
C LYS A 74 1.83 0.63 -17.97
N ASP A 75 0.80 0.89 -18.77
CA ASP A 75 0.88 1.64 -20.03
C ASP A 75 0.47 3.12 -19.89
N SER A 76 0.32 3.62 -18.65
CA SER A 76 -0.21 4.97 -18.38
C SER A 76 0.78 6.12 -18.58
N ASP A 77 2.08 5.85 -18.58
CA ASP A 77 3.14 6.88 -18.44
C ASP A 77 3.01 7.75 -17.16
N ALA A 78 2.28 7.27 -16.15
CA ALA A 78 2.22 7.89 -14.83
C ALA A 78 3.52 7.66 -14.05
N GLU A 79 3.80 8.58 -13.12
CA GLU A 79 4.80 8.36 -12.08
C GLU A 79 4.16 7.63 -10.90
N ILE A 80 4.67 6.45 -10.57
CA ILE A 80 4.16 5.64 -9.46
C ILE A 80 5.04 5.84 -8.23
N LEU A 81 4.43 6.28 -7.13
CA LEU A 81 5.05 6.31 -5.81
C LEU A 81 4.31 5.33 -4.90
N ILE A 82 5.02 4.32 -4.40
CA ILE A 82 4.50 3.36 -3.42
C ILE A 82 5.13 3.68 -2.07
N CYS A 83 4.32 3.81 -1.03
CA CYS A 83 4.77 3.85 0.37
C CYS A 83 4.29 2.57 1.06
N THR A 84 5.21 1.76 1.59
CA THR A 84 4.85 0.50 2.24
C THR A 84 5.75 0.13 3.42
N LYS A 85 5.25 -0.75 4.29
CA LYS A 85 5.97 -1.47 5.37
C LYS A 85 6.19 -2.96 5.06
N SER A 86 5.80 -3.40 3.87
CA SER A 86 5.68 -4.81 3.52
C SER A 86 6.61 -5.19 2.39
N ASP A 87 7.25 -6.35 2.54
CA ASP A 87 8.06 -6.99 1.50
C ASP A 87 7.24 -7.58 0.37
N LEU A 88 5.92 -7.66 0.51
CA LEU A 88 5.01 -8.13 -0.53
C LEU A 88 5.11 -7.29 -1.82
N VAL A 89 5.61 -6.06 -1.76
CA VAL A 89 5.93 -5.24 -2.94
C VAL A 89 6.90 -5.93 -3.90
N LEU A 90 7.78 -6.81 -3.38
CA LEU A 90 8.74 -7.57 -4.19
C LEU A 90 8.06 -8.54 -5.17
N ARG A 91 6.84 -9.02 -4.86
CA ARG A 91 6.01 -9.85 -5.76
C ARG A 91 5.74 -9.16 -7.08
N ASP A 92 5.60 -7.84 -7.07
CA ASP A 92 5.14 -7.05 -8.22
C ASP A 92 6.30 -6.37 -8.96
N LEU A 93 7.55 -6.76 -8.68
CA LEU A 93 8.75 -6.27 -9.38
C LEU A 93 8.66 -6.47 -10.90
N ASP A 94 8.01 -7.54 -11.35
CA ASP A 94 7.79 -7.82 -12.78
C ASP A 94 6.98 -6.70 -13.46
N LEU A 95 5.99 -6.12 -12.78
CA LEU A 95 5.19 -5.01 -13.27
C LEU A 95 5.90 -3.67 -13.08
N LEU A 96 6.51 -3.45 -11.90
CA LEU A 96 7.17 -2.18 -11.57
C LEU A 96 8.34 -1.89 -12.54
N ARG A 97 9.07 -2.91 -12.98
CA ARG A 97 10.15 -2.78 -13.97
C ARG A 97 9.68 -2.37 -15.36
N GLN A 98 8.41 -2.57 -15.70
CA GLN A 98 7.85 -2.17 -17.01
C GLN A 98 7.43 -0.69 -17.03
N MET A 99 7.32 -0.05 -15.86
CA MET A 99 6.88 1.34 -15.73
C MET A 99 8.07 2.29 -15.82
N LYS A 100 7.86 3.47 -16.44
CA LYS A 100 8.94 4.43 -16.72
C LYS A 100 9.48 5.15 -15.49
N LYS A 101 8.61 5.46 -14.52
CA LYS A 101 8.96 6.25 -13.33
C LYS A 101 8.30 5.62 -12.11
N VAL A 102 9.10 4.91 -11.32
CA VAL A 102 8.65 4.24 -10.10
C VAL A 102 9.56 4.60 -8.95
N THR A 103 8.97 4.94 -7.81
CA THR A 103 9.66 5.06 -6.53
C THR A 103 8.94 4.16 -5.53
N VAL A 104 9.70 3.29 -4.87
CA VAL A 104 9.21 2.52 -3.72
C VAL A 104 9.87 3.08 -2.47
N SER A 105 9.07 3.64 -1.58
CA SER A 105 9.46 4.12 -0.27
C SER A 105 9.10 3.07 0.78
N TRP A 106 10.11 2.64 1.52
CA TRP A 106 9.94 1.69 2.60
C TRP A 106 9.94 2.41 3.94
N SER A 107 8.95 2.14 4.77
CA SER A 107 8.91 2.65 6.14
C SER A 107 9.60 1.68 7.09
N VAL A 108 10.71 2.12 7.67
CA VAL A 108 11.39 1.44 8.79
C VAL A 108 11.22 2.32 10.02
N ASN A 109 10.49 1.83 11.02
CA ASN A 109 10.22 2.59 12.26
C ASN A 109 11.44 2.62 13.18
N THR A 110 12.07 1.47 13.35
CA THR A 110 13.22 1.24 14.24
C THR A 110 14.09 0.14 13.64
N LEU A 111 15.32 0.00 14.13
CA LEU A 111 16.18 -1.15 13.86
C LEU A 111 16.13 -2.21 14.98
N ASP A 112 15.39 -1.95 16.07
CA ASP A 112 15.16 -2.91 17.15
C ASP A 112 13.90 -3.74 16.85
N GLU A 113 14.09 -5.02 16.54
CA GLU A 113 12.99 -5.94 16.20
C GLU A 113 12.01 -6.19 17.36
N THR A 114 12.48 -6.13 18.60
CA THR A 114 11.60 -6.25 19.78
C THR A 114 10.70 -5.02 19.88
N PHE A 115 11.27 -3.83 19.69
CA PHE A 115 10.48 -2.59 19.67
C PHE A 115 9.53 -2.54 18.46
N ARG A 116 9.97 -2.96 17.27
CA ARG A 116 9.11 -3.06 16.08
C ARG A 116 7.90 -3.94 16.39
N ALA A 117 8.12 -5.16 16.90
CA ALA A 117 7.07 -6.13 17.18
C ALA A 117 6.04 -5.62 18.22
N ASP A 118 6.45 -4.77 19.16
CA ASP A 118 5.50 -4.10 20.06
C ASP A 118 4.71 -2.99 19.36
N MET A 119 5.30 -2.28 18.39
CA MET A 119 4.71 -1.08 17.80
C MET A 119 3.83 -1.34 16.58
N ASP A 120 4.18 -2.31 15.74
CA ASP A 120 3.48 -2.62 14.50
C ASP A 120 3.74 -4.05 13.98
N LYS A 121 3.11 -4.38 12.86
CA LYS A 121 3.28 -5.64 12.13
C LYS A 121 3.95 -5.41 10.78
N ALA A 122 4.92 -4.50 10.69
CA ALA A 122 5.77 -4.35 9.50
C ALA A 122 6.62 -5.61 9.28
N VAL A 123 7.19 -5.78 8.08
CA VAL A 123 8.19 -6.84 7.88
C VAL A 123 9.43 -6.60 8.74
N SER A 124 10.09 -7.68 9.15
CA SER A 124 11.40 -7.61 9.80
C SER A 124 12.47 -7.11 8.83
N ILE A 125 13.50 -6.45 9.34
CA ILE A 125 14.66 -6.01 8.54
C ILE A 125 15.88 -6.93 8.72
N GLU A 126 15.77 -7.97 9.55
CA GLU A 126 16.79 -9.01 9.75
C GLU A 126 16.74 -10.10 8.67
#